data_AF-A0A838D7L7-F1
#
_entry.id   AF-A0A838D7L7-F1
#
_cell.length_a   1.000
_cell.length_b   1.000
_cell.length_c   1.000
_cell.angle_alpha   90.00
_cell.angle_beta   90.00
_cell.angle_gamma   90.00
#
_symmetry.space_group_name_H-M   'P 1'
#
loop_
_entity.id
_entity.type
_entity.pdbx_description
1 polymer ?
#
loop_
_entity_poly.entity_id
_entity_poly.type
_entity_poly.pdbx_seq_one_letter_code
_entity_poly.pdbx_strand_id
1 'polypeptide(L)' 'MRNKVSIEKNIPISKMSGGLVSLLLKGILTQDKKYYSIHYKLIPYMRKKVHLDYETVLREIRSKK' A
#
# COMPACT_ATOMS: atom_id res chain seq x y z
N MET A 1 4.82 -12.07 -11.00
CA MET A 1 4.83 -10.93 -10.05
C MET A 1 4.09 -11.27 -8.74
N ARG A 2 2.80 -11.67 -8.78
CA ARG A 2 2.02 -12.07 -7.59
C ARG A 2 2.69 -13.16 -6.74
N ASN A 3 3.23 -14.21 -7.37
CA ASN A 3 3.90 -15.30 -6.65
C ASN A 3 5.13 -14.85 -5.84
N LYS A 4 5.91 -13.89 -6.35
CA LYS A 4 7.09 -13.35 -5.64
C LYS A 4 6.67 -12.60 -4.37
N VAL A 5 5.71 -11.68 -4.50
CA VAL A 5 5.17 -10.92 -3.35
C VAL A 5 4.52 -11.87 -2.33
N SER A 6 3.85 -12.93 -2.80
CA SER A 6 3.24 -13.95 -1.92
C SER A 6 4.26 -14.67 -1.06
N ILE A 7 5.39 -15.07 -1.65
CA ILE A 7 6.50 -15.71 -0.94
C ILE A 7 7.16 -14.71 0.02
N GLU A 8 7.48 -13.49 -0.44
CA GLU A 8 8.15 -12.46 0.37
C GLU A 8 7.31 -11.98 1.56
N LYS A 9 5.99 -11.87 1.37
CA LYS A 9 5.06 -11.31 2.37
C LYS A 9 4.26 -12.37 3.11
N ASN A 10 4.47 -13.66 2.79
CA ASN A 10 3.75 -14.79 3.35
C ASN A 10 2.21 -14.63 3.32
N ILE A 11 1.68 -14.04 2.23
CA ILE A 11 0.23 -13.95 2.00
C ILE A 11 -0.15 -15.01 0.96
N PRO A 12 -1.17 -15.86 1.20
CA PRO A 12 -1.67 -16.80 0.21
C PRO A 12 -2.06 -16.10 -1.10
N ILE A 13 -1.68 -16.69 -2.24
CA ILE A 13 -2.00 -16.16 -3.58
C ILE A 13 -3.51 -15.96 -3.77
N SER A 14 -4.33 -16.84 -3.20
CA SER A 14 -5.80 -16.75 -3.21
C SER A 14 -6.34 -15.48 -2.54
N LYS A 15 -5.58 -14.87 -1.62
CA LYS A 15 -5.93 -13.62 -0.94
C LYS A 15 -5.31 -12.39 -1.61
N MET A 16 -4.47 -12.56 -2.63
CA MET A 16 -3.84 -11.47 -3.37
C MET A 16 -4.65 -11.04 -4.59
N SER A 17 -5.50 -10.02 -4.41
CA SER A 17 -6.06 -9.28 -5.55
C SER A 17 -4.96 -8.45 -6.24
N GLY A 18 -5.13 -8.19 -7.53
CA GLY A 18 -4.19 -7.35 -8.30
C GLY A 18 -4.02 -5.95 -7.68
N GLY A 19 -5.10 -5.37 -7.16
CA GLY A 19 -5.08 -4.09 -6.46
C GLY A 19 -4.32 -4.14 -5.12
N LEU A 20 -4.46 -5.20 -4.33
CA LEU A 20 -3.70 -5.34 -3.09
C LEU A 20 -2.19 -5.40 -3.37
N VAL A 21 -1.81 -6.17 -4.40
CA VAL A 21 -0.42 -6.34 -4.80
C VAL A 21 0.18 -5.03 -5.28
N SER A 22 -0.56 -4.22 -6.04
CA SER A 22 -0.07 -2.91 -6.48
C SER A 22 0.15 -1.96 -5.30
N LEU A 23 -0.78 -1.91 -4.35
CA LEU A 23 -0.67 -1.07 -3.15
C LEU A 23 0.54 -1.45 -2.29
N LEU A 24 0.80 -2.74 -2.11
CA LEU A 24 1.97 -3.25 -1.38
C LEU A 24 3.28 -2.93 -2.11
N LEU A 25 3.35 -3.20 -3.43
CA LEU A 25 4.55 -2.94 -4.23
C LEU A 25 4.91 -1.46 -4.29
N LYS A 26 3.92 -0.57 -4.23
CA LYS A 26 4.14 0.89 -4.22
C LYS A 26 4.40 1.46 -2.84
N GLY A 27 4.33 0.65 -1.78
CA GLY A 27 4.52 1.10 -0.39
C GLY A 27 3.39 1.97 0.14
N ILE A 28 2.22 1.97 -0.53
CA ILE A 28 1.01 2.63 -0.03
C ILE A 28 0.46 1.85 1.17
N LEU A 29 0.50 0.52 1.06
CA LEU A 29 0.28 -0.40 2.16
C LEU A 29 1.59 -1.08 2.54
N THR A 30 1.74 -1.31 3.83
CA THR A 30 2.76 -2.17 4.41
C THR A 30 2.06 -3.25 5.21
N GLN A 31 2.58 -4.46 5.18
CA GLN A 31 2.00 -5.57 5.93
C GLN A 31 2.98 -6.00 7.02
N ASP A 32 2.45 -6.12 8.22
CA ASP A 32 3.12 -6.76 9.35
C ASP A 32 2.26 -7.92 9.84
N LYS A 33 2.76 -9.16 9.65
CA LYS A 33 2.03 -10.40 9.93
C LYS A 33 0.62 -10.39 9.30
N LYS A 34 -0.41 -10.22 10.12
CA LYS A 34 -1.83 -10.21 9.71
C LYS A 34 -2.41 -8.80 9.54
N TYR A 35 -1.65 -7.77 9.84
CA TYR A 35 -2.10 -6.38 9.82
C TYR A 35 -1.56 -5.65 8.59
N TYR A 36 -2.39 -4.78 8.03
CA TYR A 36 -1.99 -3.83 7.01
C TYR A 36 -1.97 -2.43 7.60
N SER A 37 -0.89 -1.70 7.36
CA SER A 37 -0.72 -0.31 7.75
C SER A 37 -0.61 0.56 6.51
N ILE A 38 -1.28 1.71 6.55
CA ILE A 38 -1.23 2.72 5.48
C ILE A 38 -0.01 3.61 5.70
N HIS A 39 0.62 4.06 4.62
CA HIS A 39 1.75 4.97 4.68
C HIS A 39 1.40 6.25 5.48
N TYR A 40 2.24 6.61 6.45
CA TYR A 40 1.94 7.66 7.44
C TYR A 40 1.60 9.03 6.83
N LYS A 41 2.22 9.39 5.69
CA LYS A 41 1.92 10.63 4.96
C LYS A 41 0.46 10.76 4.52
N LEU A 42 -0.27 9.65 4.40
CA LEU A 42 -1.69 9.65 3.99
C LEU A 42 -2.64 9.89 5.18
N ILE A 43 -2.20 9.64 6.42
CA ILE A 43 -2.98 9.86 7.64
C ILE A 43 -3.62 11.27 7.71
N PRO A 44 -2.90 12.39 7.48
CA PRO A 44 -3.51 13.72 7.53
C PRO A 44 -4.63 13.91 6.49
N TYR A 45 -4.47 13.36 5.29
CA TYR A 45 -5.49 13.42 4.24
C TYR A 45 -6.73 12.61 4.61
N MET A 46 -6.54 11.40 5.16
CA MET A 46 -7.64 10.58 5.67
C MET A 46 -8.38 11.26 6.83
N ARG A 47 -7.65 11.87 7.77
CA ARG A 47 -8.23 12.64 8.89
C ARG A 47 -9.07 13.83 8.41
N LYS A 48 -8.59 14.53 7.39
CA LYS A 48 -9.29 15.67 6.78
C LYS A 48 -10.34 15.25 5.74
N LYS A 49 -10.54 13.94 5.51
CA LYS A 49 -11.42 13.38 4.46
C LYS A 49 -11.15 14.00 3.08
N VAL A 50 -9.89 14.33 2.80
CA VAL A 50 -9.49 14.90 1.51
C VAL A 50 -9.49 13.80 0.47
N HIS A 51 -10.09 14.09 -0.69
CA HIS A 51 -9.99 13.20 -1.83
C HIS A 51 -8.54 13.16 -2.33
N LEU A 52 -8.00 11.96 -2.44
CA LEU A 52 -6.68 11.71 -2.99
C LEU A 52 -6.81 10.71 -4.13
N ASP A 53 -6.47 11.14 -5.34
CA ASP A 53 -6.31 10.23 -6.46
C ASP A 53 -5.00 9.43 -6.33
N TYR A 54 -4.93 8.35 -7.09
CA TYR A 54 -3.81 7.42 -7.02
C TYR A 54 -2.47 8.06 -7.40
N GLU A 55 -2.44 9.00 -8.36
CA GLU A 55 -1.21 9.67 -8.75
C GLU A 55 -0.70 10.62 -7.66
N THR A 56 -1.60 11.38 -7.05
CA THR A 56 -1.27 12.27 -5.93
C THR A 56 -0.73 11.46 -4.75
N VAL A 57 -1.37 10.33 -4.40
CA VAL A 57 -0.84 9.41 -3.38
C VAL A 57 0.60 8.98 -3.69
N LEU A 58 0.87 8.59 -4.94
CA LEU A 58 2.20 8.14 -5.36
C LEU A 58 3.26 9.24 -5.27
N ARG A 59 2.92 10.48 -5.62
CA ARG A 59 3.83 11.63 -5.49
C ARG A 59 4.16 11.90 -4.03
N GLU A 60 3.15 11.83 -3.17
CA GLU A 60 3.30 12.17 -1.76
C GLU A 60 4.16 11.18 -0.99
N ILE A 61 3.93 9.89 -1.21
CA ILE A 61 4.75 8.84 -0.58
C ILE A 61 6.19 8.87 -1.09
N ARG A 62 6.44 9.17 -2.38
CA ARG A 62 7.77 9.16 -3.00
C ARG A 62 8.61 10.38 -2.71
N SER A 63 8.00 11.53 -2.42
CA SER A 63 8.74 12.77 -2.15
C SER A 63 9.72 12.53 -1.00
N LYS A 64 11.02 12.51 -1.31
CA LYS A 64 12.08 12.44 -0.31
C LYS A 64 12.03 13.71 0.53
N LYS A 65 12.26 13.54 1.83
CA LYS A 65 12.53 14.67 2.70
C LYS A 65 13.89 15.27 2.33
#